data_AF-A0A919NPV4-F1
#
_entry.id   AF-A0A919NPV4-F1
#
_cell.length_a   1.000
_cell.length_b   1.000
_cell.length_c   1.000
_cell.angle_alpha   90.00
_cell.angle_beta   90.00
_cell.angle_gamma   90.00
#
_symmetry.space_group_name_H-M   'P 1'
#
loop_
_entity.id
_entity.type
_entity.pdbx_description
1 polymer ?
#
loop_
_entity_poly.entity_id
_entity_poly.type
_entity_poly.pdbx_seq_one_letter_code
_entity_poly.pdbx_strand_id
1 'polypeptide(L)'
;MRRQGAWGVSAFDLFCGALSVAGLVAWAVTQRASYAVLLAIAADALASVPTFRKAWRNPASESWLNFGCLTFSALITLATITTWSLSRYAFAAYLAVLGLSMSAVILLRNRRVSAGRQE
;
A
#
# COMPACT_ATOMS: atom_id res chain seq x y z
N MET A 1 -28.77 -22.55 -5.61
CA MET A 1 -27.48 -23.22 -5.33
C MET A 1 -26.45 -22.81 -6.36
N ARG A 2 -25.36 -22.15 -5.94
CA ARG A 2 -23.97 -22.28 -6.45
C ARG A 2 -23.06 -21.44 -5.55
N ARG A 3 -22.71 -22.01 -4.40
CA ARG A 3 -21.66 -21.50 -3.51
C ARG A 3 -20.32 -21.85 -4.16
N GLN A 4 -19.81 -20.96 -4.99
CA GLN A 4 -18.43 -21.06 -5.46
C GLN A 4 -17.58 -20.27 -4.46
N GLY A 5 -17.22 -20.93 -3.36
CA GLY A 5 -16.22 -20.39 -2.44
C GLY A 5 -14.92 -20.29 -3.22
N ALA A 6 -14.57 -19.07 -3.65
CA ALA A 6 -13.37 -18.75 -4.42
C ALA A 6 -12.10 -18.86 -3.56
N TRP A 7 -11.87 -20.03 -2.96
CA TRP A 7 -10.64 -20.38 -2.25
C TRP A 7 -9.56 -20.79 -3.25
N GLY A 8 -9.34 -19.96 -4.27
CA GLY A 8 -8.15 -20.04 -5.10
C GLY A 8 -7.14 -19.10 -4.49
N VAL A 9 -6.24 -19.61 -3.63
CA VAL A 9 -5.08 -18.84 -3.18
C VAL A 9 -4.33 -18.44 -4.44
N SER A 10 -4.37 -17.16 -4.79
CA SER A 10 -3.70 -16.68 -5.99
C SER A 10 -2.20 -16.84 -5.79
N ALA A 11 -1.43 -17.03 -6.87
CA ALA A 11 0.04 -17.04 -6.78
C ALA A 11 0.57 -15.75 -6.11
N PHE A 12 -0.21 -14.66 -6.20
CA PHE A 12 0.05 -13.41 -5.49
C PHE A 12 -0.17 -13.50 -3.97
N ASP A 13 -1.24 -14.17 -3.52
CA ASP A 13 -1.49 -14.38 -2.09
C ASP A 13 -0.39 -15.26 -1.47
N LEU A 14 0.07 -16.27 -2.22
CA LEU A 14 1.19 -17.12 -1.79
C LEU A 14 2.52 -16.36 -1.76
N PHE A 15 2.77 -15.48 -2.75
CA PHE A 15 3.95 -14.62 -2.74
C PHE A 15 3.94 -13.63 -1.57
N CYS A 16 2.79 -13.01 -1.30
CA CYS A 16 2.60 -12.12 -0.16
C CYS A 16 2.81 -12.87 1.17
N GLY A 17 2.26 -14.09 1.29
CA GLY A 17 2.47 -14.97 2.44
C GLY A 17 3.94 -15.35 2.64
N ALA A 18 4.64 -15.75 1.56
CA ALA A 18 6.06 -16.08 1.61
C ALA A 18 6.91 -14.87 2.02
N LEU A 19 6.55 -13.68 1.54
CA LEU A 19 7.25 -12.44 1.85
C LEU A 19 7.01 -12.00 3.32
N SER A 20 5.81 -12.22 3.84
CA SER A 20 5.48 -11.99 5.25
C SER A 20 6.30 -12.91 6.18
N VAL A 21 6.40 -14.20 5.84
CA VAL A 21 7.24 -15.16 6.58
C VAL A 21 8.71 -14.78 6.48
N ALA A 22 9.20 -14.37 5.30
CA ALA A 22 10.58 -13.92 5.13
C ALA A 22 10.90 -12.67 5.98
N GLY A 23 9.96 -11.72 6.09
CA GLY A 23 10.08 -10.56 6.96
C GLY A 23 10.18 -10.93 8.45
N LEU A 24 9.36 -11.89 8.90
CA LEU A 24 9.41 -12.44 10.26
C LEU A 24 10.74 -13.12 10.58
N VAL A 25 11.24 -13.97 9.67
CA VAL A 25 12.53 -14.67 9.83
C VAL A 25 13.67 -13.65 9.86
N ALA A 26 13.66 -12.68 8.97
CA ALA A 26 14.68 -11.63 8.95
C ALA A 26 14.65 -10.78 10.22
N TRP A 27 13.46 -10.42 10.74
CA TRP A 27 13.37 -9.72 12.03
C TRP A 27 13.95 -10.55 13.18
N ALA A 28 13.60 -11.84 13.24
CA ALA A 28 14.09 -12.76 14.28
C ALA A 28 15.64 -12.83 14.29
N VAL A 29 16.27 -12.84 13.11
CA VAL A 29 17.73 -12.91 12.97
C VAL A 29 18.42 -11.57 13.23
N THR A 30 17.85 -10.45 12.79
CA THR A 30 18.60 -9.18 12.72
C THR A 30 18.60 -8.40 14.04
N GLN A 31 17.60 -8.59 14.93
CA GLN A 31 17.47 -7.89 16.23
C GLN A 31 17.60 -6.34 16.17
N ARG A 32 17.57 -5.76 14.97
CA ARG A 32 17.74 -4.34 14.68
C ARG A 32 16.47 -3.84 13.98
N ALA A 33 15.72 -3.00 14.68
CA ALA A 33 14.43 -2.49 14.22
C ALA A 33 14.47 -1.84 12.82
N SER A 34 15.59 -1.24 12.43
CA SER A 34 15.74 -0.56 11.14
C SER A 34 15.57 -1.50 9.93
N TYR A 35 16.15 -2.70 9.97
CA TYR A 35 16.07 -3.65 8.85
C TYR A 35 14.68 -4.28 8.73
N ALA A 36 14.03 -4.52 9.86
CA ALA A 36 12.66 -5.04 9.87
C ALA A 36 11.69 -4.04 9.24
N VAL A 37 11.86 -2.75 9.51
CA VAL A 37 11.04 -1.69 8.89
C VAL A 37 11.29 -1.62 7.38
N LEU A 38 12.54 -1.71 6.92
CA LEU A 38 12.84 -1.71 5.48
C LEU A 38 12.22 -2.91 4.76
N LEU A 39 12.29 -4.11 5.36
CA LEU A 39 11.64 -5.30 4.81
C LEU A 39 10.12 -5.19 4.82
N ALA A 40 9.54 -4.62 5.87
CA ALA A 40 8.10 -4.37 5.93
C ALA A 40 7.66 -3.40 4.82
N ILE A 41 8.43 -2.33 4.56
CA ILE A 41 8.18 -1.40 3.46
C ILE A 41 8.27 -2.13 2.11
N ALA A 42 9.30 -2.95 1.90
CA ALA A 42 9.46 -3.71 0.66
C ALA A 42 8.31 -4.71 0.44
N ALA A 43 7.87 -5.37 1.51
CA ALA A 43 6.74 -6.30 1.46
C ALA A 43 5.43 -5.59 1.13
N ASP A 44 5.16 -4.46 1.77
CA ASP A 44 3.98 -3.64 1.50
C ASP A 44 4.01 -3.08 0.07
N ALA A 45 5.17 -2.62 -0.40
CA ALA A 45 5.33 -2.11 -1.76
C ALA A 45 4.98 -3.18 -2.80
N LEU A 46 5.43 -4.42 -2.60
CA LEU A 46 5.07 -5.55 -3.46
C LEU A 46 3.58 -5.90 -3.35
N ALA A 47 3.00 -5.84 -2.15
CA ALA A 47 1.57 -6.04 -1.92
C ALA A 47 0.70 -4.93 -2.56
N SER A 48 1.22 -3.72 -2.73
CA SER A 48 0.52 -2.58 -3.33
C SER A 48 0.39 -2.65 -4.86
N VAL A 49 1.21 -3.47 -5.54
CA VAL A 49 1.23 -3.63 -7.00
C VAL A 49 -0.14 -3.99 -7.62
N PRO A 50 -0.90 -5.00 -7.14
CA PRO A 50 -2.23 -5.31 -7.68
C PRO A 50 -3.22 -4.16 -7.47
N THR A 51 -3.11 -3.44 -6.36
CA THR A 51 -3.94 -2.25 -6.06
C THR A 51 -3.63 -1.14 -7.05
N PHE A 52 -2.34 -0.87 -7.33
CA PHE A 52 -1.92 0.03 -8.41
C PHE A 52 -2.49 -0.37 -9.76
N ARG A 53 -2.38 -1.65 -10.12
CA ARG A 53 -2.86 -2.18 -11.40
C ARG A 53 -4.38 -2.06 -11.53
N LYS A 54 -5.11 -2.31 -10.44
CA LYS A 54 -6.57 -2.20 -10.37
C LYS A 54 -7.03 -0.74 -10.45
N ALA A 55 -6.40 0.16 -9.71
CA ALA A 55 -6.66 1.60 -9.77
C ALA A 55 -6.43 2.16 -11.18
N TRP A 56 -5.43 1.66 -11.91
CA TRP A 56 -5.17 2.08 -13.30
C TRP A 56 -6.22 1.58 -14.30
N ARG A 57 -6.68 0.33 -14.13
CA ARG A 57 -7.59 -0.35 -15.07
C ARG A 57 -9.06 -0.02 -14.80
N ASN A 58 -9.45 0.18 -13.55
CA ASN A 58 -10.81 0.57 -13.16
C ASN A 58 -10.79 1.59 -12.00
N PRO A 59 -10.45 2.85 -12.27
CA PRO A 59 -10.34 3.90 -11.25
C PRO A 59 -11.66 4.20 -10.53
N ALA A 60 -12.81 3.90 -11.16
CA ALA A 60 -14.13 4.13 -10.56
C ALA A 60 -14.47 3.13 -9.43
N SER A 61 -13.73 2.02 -9.33
CA SER A 61 -13.94 0.99 -8.29
C SER A 61 -13.17 1.24 -6.99
N GLU A 62 -12.26 2.21 -6.97
CA GLU A 62 -11.39 2.54 -5.83
C GLU A 62 -11.69 3.97 -5.36
N SER A 63 -12.02 4.14 -4.08
CA SER A 63 -12.32 5.48 -3.54
C SER A 63 -11.02 6.25 -3.26
N TRP A 64 -10.82 7.36 -3.95
CA TRP A 64 -9.67 8.26 -3.70
C TRP A 64 -9.62 8.76 -2.24
N LEU A 65 -10.77 8.82 -1.57
CA LEU A 65 -10.87 9.23 -0.16
C LEU A 65 -10.13 8.27 0.77
N ASN A 66 -10.09 6.96 0.48
CA ASN A 66 -9.38 6.00 1.32
C ASN A 66 -7.88 6.30 1.34
N PHE A 67 -7.30 6.55 0.17
CA PHE A 67 -5.87 6.87 0.04
C PHE A 67 -5.56 8.30 0.52
N GLY A 68 -6.51 9.24 0.39
CA GLY A 68 -6.41 10.57 0.97
C GLY A 68 -6.37 10.53 2.50
N CYS A 69 -7.28 9.77 3.12
CA CYS A 69 -7.29 9.56 4.57
C CYS A 69 -6.03 8.83 5.05
N LEU A 70 -5.53 7.84 4.30
CA LEU A 70 -4.25 7.17 4.60
C LEU A 70 -3.10 8.18 4.64
N THR A 71 -3.02 9.05 3.62
CA THR A 71 -2.01 10.11 3.55
C THR A 71 -2.11 11.06 4.74
N PHE A 72 -3.33 11.51 5.06
CA PHE A 72 -3.57 12.42 6.18
C PHE A 72 -3.19 11.80 7.53
N SER A 73 -3.57 10.55 7.77
CA SER A 73 -3.20 9.80 8.98
C SER A 73 -1.69 9.62 9.09
N ALA A 74 -1.01 9.33 7.98
CA ALA A 74 0.44 9.19 7.94
C ALA A 74 1.17 10.51 8.25
N LEU A 75 0.64 11.64 7.76
CA LEU A 75 1.17 12.97 8.10
C LEU A 75 1.00 13.31 9.58
N ILE A 76 -0.14 12.97 10.19
CA ILE A 76 -0.35 13.14 11.64
C ILE A 76 0.65 12.28 12.42
N THR A 77 0.86 11.04 11.96
CA THR A 77 1.82 10.12 12.60
C THR A 77 3.23 10.69 12.53
N LEU A 78 3.65 11.21 11.37
CA LEU A 78 4.94 11.91 11.22
C LEU A 78 5.06 13.12 12.15
N ALA A 79 4.02 13.93 12.27
CA ALA A 79 4.00 15.09 13.15
C ALA A 79 4.06 14.73 14.65
N THR A 80 3.62 13.52 15.01
CA THR A 80 3.62 13.02 16.40
C THR A 80 5.00 12.49 16.82
N ILE A 81 5.87 12.14 15.86
CA ILE A 81 7.18 11.56 16.16
C ILE A 81 8.09 12.63 16.77
N THR A 82 8.41 12.45 18.05
CA THR A 82 9.33 13.32 18.81
C THR A 82 10.79 12.92 18.64
N THR A 83 11.06 11.67 18.22
CA THR A 83 12.39 11.09 18.08
C THR A 83 12.61 10.59 16.66
N TRP A 84 13.49 11.30 15.94
CA TRP A 84 13.79 11.01 14.54
C TRP A 84 14.77 9.86 14.42
N SER A 85 14.23 8.63 14.44
CA SER A 85 14.96 7.41 14.11
C SER A 85 14.31 6.74 12.91
N LEU A 86 15.13 6.16 12.03
CA LEU A 86 14.67 5.53 10.78
C LEU A 86 13.60 4.48 11.02
N SER A 87 13.70 3.71 12.11
CA SER A 87 12.71 2.70 12.48
C SER A 87 11.35 3.28 12.91
N ARG A 88 11.26 4.57 13.26
CA ARG A 88 10.01 5.21 13.72
C ARG A 88 9.29 5.95 12.60
N TYR A 89 10.01 6.69 11.76
CA TYR A 89 9.39 7.52 10.74
C TYR A 89 9.32 6.85 9.37
N ALA A 90 10.20 5.91 9.02
CA ALA A 90 10.33 5.42 7.65
C ALA A 90 9.04 4.77 7.13
N PHE A 91 8.36 4.00 7.97
CA PHE A 91 7.10 3.36 7.58
C PHE A 91 5.97 4.39 7.38
N ALA A 92 5.84 5.36 8.28
CA ALA A 92 4.85 6.43 8.15
C ALA A 92 5.13 7.33 6.92
N ALA A 93 6.39 7.66 6.67
CA ALA A 93 6.80 8.40 5.47
C ALA A 93 6.48 7.63 4.19
N TYR A 94 6.77 6.32 4.17
CA TYR A 94 6.41 5.46 3.05
C TYR A 94 4.89 5.45 2.81
N LEU A 95 4.07 5.28 3.84
CA LEU A 95 2.60 5.29 3.71
C LEU A 95 2.07 6.64 3.20
N ALA A 96 2.66 7.76 3.62
CA ALA A 96 2.28 9.08 3.13
C ALA A 96 2.55 9.23 1.62
N VAL A 97 3.73 8.79 1.15
CA VAL A 97 4.09 8.81 -0.28
C VAL A 97 3.20 7.86 -1.08
N LEU A 98 2.98 6.64 -0.58
CA LEU A 98 2.13 5.65 -1.23
C LEU A 98 0.69 6.16 -1.37
N GLY A 99 0.10 6.63 -0.27
CA GLY A 99 -1.26 7.19 -0.26
C GLY A 99 -1.41 8.37 -1.20
N LEU A 100 -0.44 9.29 -1.23
CA LEU A 100 -0.47 10.45 -2.12
C LEU A 100 -0.40 10.02 -3.59
N SER A 101 0.53 9.12 -3.92
CA SER A 101 0.69 8.61 -5.29
C SER A 101 -0.56 7.89 -5.79
N MET A 102 -1.19 7.07 -4.93
CA MET A 102 -2.46 6.40 -5.22
C MET A 102 -3.60 7.38 -5.45
N SER A 103 -3.76 8.33 -4.54
CA SER A 103 -4.79 9.38 -4.65
C SER A 103 -4.62 10.17 -5.94
N ALA A 104 -3.39 10.54 -6.28
CA ALA A 104 -3.06 11.27 -7.51
C ALA A 104 -3.41 10.45 -8.77
N VAL A 105 -3.02 9.16 -8.83
CA VAL A 105 -3.34 8.28 -9.96
C VAL A 105 -4.85 8.15 -10.16
N ILE A 106 -5.60 7.93 -9.09
CA ILE A 106 -7.06 7.80 -9.15
C ILE A 106 -7.70 9.10 -9.63
N LEU A 107 -7.33 10.25 -9.05
CA LEU A 107 -7.88 11.56 -9.42
C LEU A 107 -7.57 11.94 -10.88
N LEU A 108 -6.32 11.75 -11.32
CA LEU A 108 -5.91 12.05 -12.69
C LEU A 108 -6.62 11.16 -13.70
N ARG A 109 -6.81 9.86 -13.40
CA ARG A 109 -7.54 8.96 -14.29
C ARG A 109 -9.03 9.22 -14.30
N ASN A 110 -9.65 9.52 -13.16
CA ASN A 110 -11.07 9.88 -13.12
C ASN A 110 -11.34 11.13 -13.95
N ARG A 111 -10.47 12.15 -13.88
CA ARG A 111 -10.57 13.35 -14.73
C ARG A 111 -10.49 13.04 -16.22
N ARG A 112 -9.56 12.16 -16.64
CA ARG A 112 -9.44 11.75 -18.06
C ARG A 112 -10.66 10.96 -18.55
N VAL A 113 -11.22 10.08 -17.72
CA VAL A 113 -12.43 9.31 -18.06
C VAL A 113 -13.65 10.22 -18.17
N SER A 114 -13.82 11.19 -17.27
CA SER A 114 -14.92 12.15 -17.35
C SER A 114 -14.81 13.09 -18.55
N ALA A 115 -13.59 13.50 -18.93
CA ALA A 115 -13.36 14.37 -20.09
C ALA A 115 -13.70 13.68 -21.43
N GLY A 116 -13.33 12.40 -21.60
CA GLY A 116 -13.65 11.63 -22.82
C GLY A 116 -15.10 11.16 -22.93
N ARG A 117 -15.97 11.48 -21.96
CA ARG A 117 -17.41 11.16 -22.00
C ARG A 117 -18.27 12.35 -22.46
N GLN A 118 -17.65 13.52 -22.70
CA GLN A 118 -18.33 14.72 -23.17
C GLN A 118 -18.03 15.08 -24.63
N GLU A 119 -17.13 14.33 -25.30
CA GLU A 119 -17.04 14.26 -26.77
C GLU A 119 -17.96 13.17 -27.32
#